data_AF-A0A1H3MVJ7-F1
#
_entry.id   AF-A0A1H3MVJ7-F1
#
_cell.length_a   1.000
_cell.length_b   1.000
_cell.length_c   1.000
_cell.angle_alpha   90.00
_cell.angle_beta   90.00
_cell.angle_gamma   90.00
#
_symmetry.space_group_name_H-M   'P 1'
#
loop_
_entity.id
_entity.type
_entity.pdbx_description
1 polymer ?
#
loop_
_entity_poly.entity_id
_entity_poly.type
_entity_poly.pdbx_seq_one_letter_code
_entity_poly.pdbx_strand_id
1 'polypeptide(L)'
;MSVRMTAAGKFGWITDRRGYRYEGRHPRGTAWPDIPESLLTIWKAIAPDARTPECALINFYGEGARMGLHQDKDEADFGQPVVSVSLGDEGLFRIGGVERGGKTTSQWLRSGDVLLLSGAARLAHHGVDKIRFGSSTLLPGGGRINVTMRVVR
;
A
#
# COMPACT_ATOMS: atom_id res chain seq x y z
N MET A 1 11.82 -1.27 -10.86
CA MET A 1 10.38 -1.23 -10.55
C MET A 1 9.74 -0.12 -11.36
N SER A 2 8.58 -0.37 -11.99
CA SER A 2 7.82 0.67 -12.72
C SER A 2 7.01 1.58 -11.80
N VAL A 3 6.88 1.20 -10.52
CA VAL A 3 6.14 1.93 -9.49
C VAL A 3 7.11 2.90 -8.79
N ARG A 4 6.69 4.15 -8.66
CA ARG A 4 7.42 5.17 -7.90
C ARG A 4 6.91 5.17 -6.48
N MET A 5 7.80 5.29 -5.49
CA MET A 5 7.45 5.10 -4.09
C MET A 5 7.99 6.22 -3.22
N THR A 6 7.24 6.60 -2.19
CA THR A 6 7.68 7.43 -1.06
C THR A 6 6.90 6.99 0.19
N ALA A 7 7.16 7.58 1.34
CA ALA A 7 6.45 7.26 2.58
C ALA A 7 6.23 8.48 3.48
N ALA A 8 5.36 8.31 4.46
CA ALA A 8 5.13 9.23 5.58
C ALA A 8 5.00 8.43 6.89
N GLY A 9 5.34 9.04 8.02
CA GLY A 9 5.27 8.46 9.36
C GLY A 9 6.63 8.29 10.04
N LYS A 10 6.65 7.51 11.12
CA LYS A 10 7.88 7.21 11.86
C LYS A 10 8.87 6.39 11.04
N PHE A 11 8.35 5.58 10.12
CA PHE A 11 9.15 4.73 9.23
C PHE A 11 8.71 4.91 7.78
N GLY A 12 9.66 4.68 6.87
CA GLY A 12 9.39 4.52 5.46
C GLY A 12 9.94 3.20 4.96
N TRP A 13 9.13 2.47 4.20
CA TRP A 13 9.58 1.27 3.50
C TRP A 13 10.46 1.67 2.33
N ILE A 14 11.69 1.17 2.30
CA ILE A 14 12.64 1.44 1.23
C ILE A 14 13.17 0.14 0.64
N THR A 15 13.66 0.26 -0.58
CA THR A 15 14.33 -0.80 -1.32
C THR A 15 15.65 -0.27 -1.89
N ASP A 16 16.73 -0.97 -1.60
CA ASP A 16 18.06 -0.70 -2.17
C ASP A 16 18.81 -2.01 -2.41
N ARG A 17 20.12 -1.93 -2.70
CA ARG A 17 20.97 -3.10 -2.92
C ARG A 17 21.04 -4.07 -1.73
N ARG A 18 20.67 -3.62 -0.52
CA ARG A 18 20.67 -4.43 0.71
C ARG A 18 19.32 -5.12 0.96
N GLY A 19 18.32 -4.90 0.09
CA GLY A 19 17.00 -5.51 0.18
C GLY A 19 15.91 -4.52 0.62
N TYR A 20 14.86 -5.07 1.23
CA TYR A 20 13.66 -4.36 1.65
C TYR A 20 13.66 -4.16 3.16
N ARG A 21 13.37 -2.95 3.64
CA ARG A 21 13.30 -2.66 5.08
C ARG A 21 12.57 -1.37 5.38
N TYR A 22 12.16 -1.24 6.64
CA TYR A 22 11.72 0.01 7.23
C TYR A 22 12.90 0.82 7.77
N GLU A 23 12.97 2.09 7.39
CA GLU A 23 13.95 3.04 7.91
C GLU A 23 13.27 4.23 8.57
N GLY A 24 13.84 4.69 9.70
CA GLY A 24 13.34 5.85 10.43
C GLY A 24 13.67 7.20 9.76
N ARG A 25 14.54 7.20 8.75
CA ARG A 25 14.93 8.40 8.00
C ARG A 25 14.88 8.14 6.50
N HIS A 26 14.53 9.17 5.74
CA HIS A 26 14.64 9.15 4.29
C HIS A 26 16.12 8.94 3.89
N PRO A 27 16.42 8.23 2.79
CA PRO A 27 17.79 8.10 2.27
C PRO A 27 18.56 9.41 1.98
N ARG A 28 17.89 10.57 2.08
CA ARG A 28 18.48 11.91 1.92
C ARG A 28 18.90 12.51 3.27
N GLY A 29 18.74 11.79 4.38
CA GLY A 29 19.09 12.21 5.75
C GLY A 29 17.97 12.90 6.53
N THR A 30 16.89 13.30 5.87
CA THR A 30 15.74 13.95 6.51
C THR A 30 14.80 12.95 7.17
N ALA A 31 14.00 13.41 8.13
CA ALA A 31 12.85 12.63 8.60
C ALA A 31 11.84 12.44 7.46
N TRP A 32 11.04 11.38 7.56
CA TRP A 32 9.83 11.26 6.75
C TRP A 32 8.80 12.30 7.22
N PRO A 33 7.95 12.83 6.33
CA PRO A 33 6.85 13.69 6.74
C PRO A 33 5.87 12.90 7.61
N ASP A 34 5.11 13.58 8.47
CA ASP A 34 4.08 12.94 9.28
C ASP A 34 2.96 12.35 8.42
N ILE A 35 2.30 11.30 8.92
CA ILE A 35 1.10 10.75 8.25
C ILE A 35 -0.01 11.82 8.29
N PRO A 36 -0.56 12.23 7.13
CA PRO A 36 -1.68 13.17 7.08
C PRO A 36 -2.87 12.76 7.96
N GLU A 37 -3.48 13.73 8.66
CA GLU A 37 -4.62 13.46 9.57
C GLU A 37 -5.81 12.83 8.84
N SER A 38 -6.02 13.14 7.55
CA SER A 38 -7.06 12.50 6.74
C SER A 38 -6.87 10.99 6.61
N LEU A 39 -5.63 10.51 6.50
CA LEU A 39 -5.31 9.08 6.46
C LEU A 39 -5.46 8.46 7.85
N LEU A 40 -5.05 9.16 8.91
CA LEU A 40 -5.28 8.72 10.29
C LEU A 40 -6.77 8.60 10.62
N THR A 41 -7.60 9.47 10.06
CA THR A 41 -9.06 9.43 10.20
C THR A 41 -9.63 8.18 9.53
N ILE A 42 -9.21 7.87 8.30
CA ILE A 42 -9.59 6.63 7.60
C ILE A 42 -9.16 5.41 8.40
N TRP A 43 -7.92 5.38 8.90
CA TRP A 43 -7.42 4.28 9.73
C TRP A 43 -8.30 4.03 10.95
N LYS A 44 -8.55 5.07 11.76
CA LYS A 44 -9.38 4.97 12.98
C LYS A 44 -10.80 4.49 12.68
N ALA A 45 -11.36 4.88 11.53
CA ALA A 45 -12.71 4.50 11.15
C ALA A 45 -12.86 3.02 10.78
N ILE A 46 -11.84 2.41 10.15
CA ILE A 46 -11.93 1.04 9.62
C ILE A 46 -11.16 0.00 10.45
N ALA A 47 -10.21 0.43 11.26
CA ALA A 47 -9.39 -0.40 12.14
C ALA A 47 -9.30 0.23 13.54
N PRO A 48 -10.43 0.43 14.24
CA PRO A 48 -10.47 1.18 15.50
C PRO A 48 -9.68 0.51 16.62
N ASP A 49 -9.58 -0.82 16.62
CA ASP A 49 -8.87 -1.59 17.65
C ASP A 49 -7.38 -1.79 17.33
N ALA A 50 -6.93 -1.35 16.14
CA ALA A 50 -5.54 -1.48 15.74
C ALA A 50 -4.68 -0.34 16.31
N ARG A 51 -3.39 -0.62 16.52
CA ARG A 51 -2.43 0.42 16.91
C ARG A 51 -2.33 1.47 15.80
N THR A 52 -2.00 2.71 16.16
CA THR A 52 -1.79 3.81 15.19
C THR A 52 -0.75 3.40 14.15
N PRO A 53 -0.99 3.65 12.84
CA PRO A 53 -0.04 3.27 11.81
C PRO A 53 1.23 4.11 11.96
N GLU A 54 2.36 3.48 11.69
CA GLU A 54 3.68 4.09 11.84
C GLU A 54 4.34 4.38 10.49
N CYS A 55 3.80 3.82 9.42
CA CYS A 55 4.20 4.05 8.05
C CYS A 55 2.95 4.15 7.18
N ALA A 56 2.94 5.13 6.27
CA ALA A 56 2.05 5.22 5.12
C ALA A 56 2.92 5.16 3.86
N LEU A 57 3.02 3.98 3.25
CA LEU A 57 3.74 3.78 2.00
C LEU A 57 2.89 4.28 0.83
N ILE A 58 3.44 5.17 0.01
CA ILE A 58 2.74 5.79 -1.10
C ILE A 58 3.32 5.25 -2.40
N ASN A 59 2.49 4.56 -3.16
CA ASN A 59 2.82 3.98 -4.46
C ASN A 59 2.13 4.78 -5.57
N PHE A 60 2.90 5.22 -6.57
CA PHE A 60 2.37 5.79 -7.80
C PHE A 60 2.54 4.81 -8.97
N TYR A 61 1.44 4.51 -9.64
CA TYR A 61 1.36 3.67 -10.82
C TYR A 61 0.99 4.55 -12.03
N GLY A 62 1.91 4.66 -13.00
CA GLY A 62 1.63 5.28 -14.30
C GLY A 62 1.06 4.28 -15.32
N GLU A 63 1.06 4.68 -16.59
CA GLU A 63 0.66 3.81 -17.69
C GLU A 63 1.49 2.51 -17.72
N GLY A 64 0.81 1.37 -17.86
CA GLY A 64 1.45 0.05 -17.91
C GLY A 64 2.13 -0.42 -16.61
N ALA A 65 2.10 0.38 -15.54
CA ALA A 65 2.69 -0.01 -14.26
C ALA A 65 1.92 -1.17 -13.64
N ARG A 66 2.67 -2.12 -13.04
CA ARG A 66 2.13 -3.29 -12.36
C ARG A 66 2.96 -3.65 -11.14
N MET A 67 2.37 -4.40 -10.23
CA MET A 67 3.04 -4.95 -9.07
C MET A 67 2.64 -6.42 -8.95
N GLY A 68 3.63 -7.31 -9.11
CA GLY A 68 3.40 -8.75 -9.04
C GLY A 68 2.90 -9.19 -7.66
N LEU A 69 2.45 -10.44 -7.58
CA LEU A 69 2.02 -11.03 -6.32
C LEU A 69 3.16 -11.02 -5.29
N HIS A 70 2.89 -10.42 -4.14
CA HIS A 70 3.79 -10.33 -3.00
C HIS A 70 2.98 -10.42 -1.70
N GLN A 71 3.70 -10.51 -0.59
CA GLN A 71 3.13 -10.44 0.75
C GLN A 71 3.79 -9.28 1.49
N ASP A 72 3.01 -8.57 2.26
CA ASP A 72 3.50 -7.60 3.24
C ASP A 72 3.91 -8.38 4.49
N LYS A 73 5.22 -8.66 4.62
CA LYS A 73 5.77 -9.52 5.68
C LYS A 73 7.00 -8.93 6.37
N ASP A 74 7.23 -7.64 6.18
CA ASP A 74 8.40 -6.94 6.73
C ASP A 74 8.08 -6.27 8.09
N GLU A 75 6.82 -6.34 8.54
CA GLU A 75 6.34 -5.81 9.82
C GLU A 75 6.55 -6.83 10.96
N ALA A 76 6.71 -6.33 12.20
CA ALA A 76 6.98 -7.18 13.36
C ALA A 76 5.75 -7.94 13.92
N ASP A 77 4.55 -7.38 13.72
CA ASP A 77 3.31 -7.91 14.28
C ASP A 77 2.25 -8.08 13.19
N PHE A 78 2.04 -9.32 12.74
CA PHE A 78 1.03 -9.66 11.74
C PHE A 78 -0.40 -9.72 12.32
N GLY A 79 -0.60 -9.45 13.60
CA GLY A 79 -1.92 -9.20 14.18
C GLY A 79 -2.47 -7.82 13.79
N GLN A 80 -1.60 -6.87 13.42
CA GLN A 80 -2.02 -5.55 12.96
C GLN A 80 -2.43 -5.59 11.48
N PRO A 81 -3.51 -4.89 11.10
CA PRO A 81 -3.99 -4.89 9.73
C PRO A 81 -3.10 -4.07 8.79
N VAL A 82 -3.31 -4.28 7.48
CA VAL A 82 -2.86 -3.37 6.43
C VAL A 82 -4.08 -2.65 5.87
N VAL A 83 -4.02 -1.32 5.82
CA VAL A 83 -5.07 -0.49 5.21
C VAL A 83 -4.53 0.12 3.92
N SER A 84 -5.23 -0.08 2.82
CA SER A 84 -4.83 0.38 1.49
C SER A 84 -5.91 1.26 0.88
N VAL A 85 -5.59 2.54 0.66
CA VAL A 85 -6.47 3.53 0.02
C VAL A 85 -6.12 3.66 -1.46
N SER A 86 -7.11 3.68 -2.35
CA SER A 86 -6.93 3.87 -3.80
C SER A 86 -7.39 5.26 -4.23
N LEU A 87 -6.58 5.96 -5.02
CA LEU A 87 -6.85 7.30 -5.52
C LEU A 87 -6.44 7.40 -7.00
N GLY A 88 -7.26 8.03 -7.83
CA GLY A 88 -6.98 8.19 -9.26
C GLY A 88 -7.46 7.00 -10.09
N ASP A 89 -6.69 6.62 -11.10
CA ASP A 89 -7.07 5.58 -12.06
C ASP A 89 -7.42 4.24 -11.40
N GLU A 90 -8.36 3.51 -11.98
CA GLU A 90 -8.74 2.19 -11.50
C GLU A 90 -7.57 1.20 -11.59
N GLY A 91 -7.35 0.45 -10.51
CA GLY A 91 -6.35 -0.63 -10.45
C GLY A 91 -7.01 -1.99 -10.35
N LEU A 92 -6.63 -2.93 -11.22
CA LEU A 92 -7.04 -4.33 -11.12
C LEU A 92 -6.20 -5.00 -10.03
N PHE A 93 -6.73 -4.97 -8.81
CA PHE A 93 -6.17 -5.64 -7.66
C PHE A 93 -6.39 -7.15 -7.79
N ARG A 94 -5.37 -7.93 -7.46
CA ARG A 94 -5.41 -9.39 -7.41
C ARG A 94 -5.05 -9.84 -6.01
N ILE A 95 -5.82 -10.78 -5.47
CA ILE A 95 -5.57 -11.41 -4.17
C ILE A 95 -5.69 -12.93 -4.29
N GLY A 96 -4.82 -13.66 -3.61
CA GLY A 96 -4.83 -15.12 -3.52
C GLY A 96 -4.90 -15.59 -2.07
N GLY A 97 -4.42 -16.82 -1.83
CA GLY A 97 -4.27 -17.36 -0.48
C GLY A 97 -2.98 -16.90 0.21
N VAL A 98 -2.75 -17.44 1.41
CA VAL A 98 -1.48 -17.27 2.17
C VAL A 98 -0.34 -18.05 1.50
N GLU A 99 -0.65 -19.22 0.93
CA GLU A 99 0.29 -20.05 0.18
C GLU A 99 0.35 -19.65 -1.30
N ARG A 100 1.52 -19.85 -1.92
CA ARG A 100 1.71 -19.63 -3.37
C ARG A 100 1.01 -20.70 -4.19
N GLY A 101 0.58 -20.34 -5.40
CA GLY A 101 0.04 -21.28 -6.38
C GLY A 101 -1.45 -21.60 -6.25
N GLY A 102 -2.12 -21.04 -5.24
CA GLY A 102 -3.57 -21.15 -5.08
C GLY A 102 -4.37 -20.30 -6.06
N LYS A 103 -5.70 -20.45 -6.03
CA LYS A 103 -6.64 -19.63 -6.81
C LYS A 103 -6.50 -18.16 -6.43
N THR A 104 -6.61 -17.28 -7.42
CA THR A 104 -6.64 -15.84 -7.23
C THR A 104 -7.97 -15.27 -7.70
N THR A 105 -8.37 -14.18 -7.05
CA THR A 105 -9.51 -13.37 -7.42
C THR A 105 -9.02 -11.96 -7.74
N SER A 106 -9.65 -11.31 -8.71
CA SER A 106 -9.33 -9.94 -9.07
C SER A 106 -10.54 -9.02 -8.93
N GLN A 107 -10.30 -7.80 -8.49
CA GLN A 107 -11.30 -6.76 -8.31
C GLN A 107 -10.73 -5.42 -8.81
N TRP A 108 -11.54 -4.66 -9.55
CA TRP A 108 -11.20 -3.29 -9.86
C TRP A 108 -11.40 -2.43 -8.62
N LEU A 109 -10.33 -1.77 -8.17
CA LEU A 109 -10.36 -0.75 -7.12
C LEU A 109 -10.37 0.63 -7.78
N ARG A 110 -11.38 1.42 -7.46
CA ARG A 110 -11.63 2.76 -7.97
C ARG A 110 -11.07 3.82 -7.03
N SER A 111 -11.01 5.06 -7.51
CA SER A 111 -10.68 6.20 -6.65
C SER A 111 -11.68 6.30 -5.49
N GLY A 112 -11.17 6.36 -4.26
CA GLY A 112 -11.96 6.35 -3.03
C GLY A 112 -12.10 4.99 -2.37
N ASP A 113 -11.81 3.89 -3.07
CA ASP A 113 -11.91 2.56 -2.47
C ASP A 113 -10.84 2.33 -1.40
N VAL A 114 -11.25 1.71 -0.30
CA VAL A 114 -10.40 1.35 0.83
C VAL A 114 -10.45 -0.15 1.06
N LEU A 115 -9.28 -0.77 1.11
CA LEU A 115 -9.11 -2.19 1.38
C LEU A 115 -8.50 -2.39 2.76
N LEU A 116 -9.08 -3.29 3.56
CA LEU A 116 -8.55 -3.74 4.83
C LEU A 116 -8.08 -5.20 4.69
N LEU A 117 -6.80 -5.46 4.91
CA LEU A 117 -6.25 -6.81 4.99
C LEU A 117 -5.95 -7.13 6.46
N SER A 118 -6.77 -7.97 7.05
CA SER A 118 -6.69 -8.39 8.47
C SER A 118 -6.90 -9.90 8.61
N GLY A 119 -6.61 -10.45 9.79
CA GLY A 119 -6.73 -11.88 10.06
C GLY A 119 -5.96 -12.72 9.03
N ALA A 120 -6.59 -13.78 8.49
CA ALA A 120 -5.96 -14.62 7.47
C ALA A 120 -5.58 -13.86 6.19
N ALA A 121 -6.32 -12.80 5.84
CA ALA A 121 -6.04 -11.99 4.64
C ALA A 121 -4.82 -11.08 4.81
N ARG A 122 -4.36 -10.83 6.04
CA ARG A 122 -3.18 -9.99 6.33
C ARG A 122 -1.90 -10.49 5.65
N LEU A 123 -1.81 -11.81 5.46
CA LEU A 123 -0.69 -12.48 4.80
C LEU A 123 -1.08 -13.07 3.44
N ALA A 124 -2.19 -12.65 2.85
CA ALA A 124 -2.56 -13.09 1.51
C ALA A 124 -1.60 -12.54 0.45
N HIS A 125 -1.25 -13.36 -0.54
CA HIS A 125 -0.51 -12.89 -1.72
C HIS A 125 -1.39 -11.95 -2.51
N HIS A 126 -0.91 -10.74 -2.78
CA HIS A 126 -1.66 -9.74 -3.51
C HIS A 126 -0.78 -8.86 -4.40
N GLY A 127 -1.42 -8.14 -5.30
CA GLY A 127 -0.73 -7.29 -6.26
C GLY A 127 -1.69 -6.46 -7.12
N VAL A 128 -1.13 -5.76 -8.09
CA VAL A 128 -1.87 -4.93 -9.05
C VAL A 128 -1.46 -5.36 -10.45
N ASP A 129 -2.35 -6.05 -11.15
CA ASP A 129 -2.06 -6.63 -12.47
C ASP A 129 -2.09 -5.57 -13.58
N LYS A 130 -3.02 -4.62 -13.47
CA LYS A 130 -3.31 -3.63 -14.52
C LYS A 130 -3.79 -2.31 -13.93
N ILE A 131 -3.41 -1.21 -14.57
CA ILE A 131 -4.01 0.11 -14.37
C ILE A 131 -4.87 0.43 -15.58
N ARG A 132 -6.12 0.87 -15.37
CA ARG A 132 -6.94 1.46 -16.42
C ARG A 132 -6.55 2.94 -16.54
N PHE A 133 -5.46 3.19 -17.25
CA PHE A 133 -4.87 4.52 -17.35
C PHE A 133 -5.86 5.52 -17.98
N GLY A 134 -5.99 6.71 -17.39
CA GLY A 134 -6.91 7.77 -17.81
C GLY A 134 -8.39 7.52 -17.46
N SER A 135 -8.67 6.62 -16.51
CA SER A 135 -10.04 6.38 -16.03
C SER A 135 -10.49 7.35 -14.95
N SER A 136 -9.59 8.16 -14.40
CA SER A 136 -9.88 9.19 -13.41
C SER A 136 -9.35 10.56 -13.83
N THR A 137 -10.07 11.60 -13.43
CA THR A 137 -9.66 13.01 -13.59
C THR A 137 -8.95 13.56 -12.36
N LEU A 138 -8.78 12.75 -11.29
CA LEU A 138 -8.20 13.22 -10.03
C LEU A 138 -6.76 13.71 -10.20
N LEU A 139 -5.97 13.04 -11.03
CA LEU A 139 -4.58 13.39 -11.31
C LEU A 139 -4.49 14.00 -12.71
N PRO A 140 -4.00 15.26 -12.87
CA PRO A 140 -3.95 15.93 -14.17
C PRO A 140 -3.15 15.20 -15.27
N GLY A 141 -2.26 14.27 -14.91
CA GLY A 141 -1.49 13.44 -15.84
C GLY A 141 -1.90 11.97 -15.86
N GLY A 142 -3.06 11.64 -15.30
CA GLY A 142 -3.48 10.27 -15.05
C GLY A 142 -2.61 9.54 -14.01
N GLY A 143 -2.85 8.25 -13.89
CA GLY A 143 -2.19 7.36 -12.95
C GLY A 143 -3.00 7.11 -11.69
N ARG A 144 -2.49 6.19 -10.88
CA ARG A 144 -3.08 5.75 -9.62
C ARG A 144 -2.11 5.98 -8.48
N ILE A 145 -2.61 6.57 -7.40
CA ILE A 145 -1.95 6.58 -6.10
C ILE A 145 -2.57 5.50 -5.24
N ASN A 146 -1.73 4.75 -4.54
CA ASN A 146 -2.13 3.87 -3.47
C ASN A 146 -1.37 4.20 -2.21
N VAL A 147 -2.10 4.37 -1.11
CA VAL A 147 -1.49 4.63 0.19
C VAL A 147 -1.76 3.44 1.10
N THR A 148 -0.69 2.77 1.50
CA THR A 148 -0.73 1.57 2.34
C THR A 148 -0.21 1.91 3.74
N MET A 149 -1.12 1.97 4.70
CA MET A 149 -0.83 2.24 6.10
C MET A 149 -0.57 0.94 6.87
N ARG A 150 0.46 0.95 7.70
CA ARG A 150 0.95 -0.22 8.43
C ARG A 150 1.49 0.15 9.80
N VAL A 151 1.35 -0.76 10.76
CA VAL A 151 2.10 -0.76 12.03
C VAL A 151 3.38 -1.53 11.79
N VAL A 152 4.53 -0.97 12.16
CA VAL A 152 5.84 -1.51 11.76
C VAL A 152 6.47 -2.32 12.88
N ARG A 153 6.44 -1.79 14.12
CA ARG A 153 6.98 -2.45 15.33
C ARG A 153 5.89 -2.64 16.36
#